data_AF-A0A7S0EXA9-F1
#
_entry.id   AF-A0A7S0EXA9-F1
#
_cell.length_a   1.000
_cell.length_b   1.000
_cell.length_c   1.000
_cell.angle_alpha   90.00
_cell.angle_beta   90.00
_cell.angle_gamma   90.00
#
_symmetry.space_group_name_H-M   'P 1'
#
loop_
_entity.id
_entity.type
_entity.pdbx_description
1 polymer ?
#
loop_
_entity_poly.entity_id
_entity_poly.type
_entity_poly.pdbx_seq_one_letter_code
_entity_poly.pdbx_strand_id
1 'polypeptide(L)'
;AVVDPTPLPSREAAQWQGLEVQLESVTPTTFFVANGVAADHPFSARIEAAHKIIGNHEKVHLDMYRPGLPPTQPELMRVTGQERVANAFLVETARRLLGRRPSSKAKPERPANIHEAATWADAAAYLTGRLHLIPGETQNTPGFERRKPDMSPAAGAAMRAVLAEMGEERAFEAVVDPTP
;
A
#
# COMPACT_ATOMS: atom_id res chain seq x y z
N ALA A 1 10.52 -18.76 16.85
CA ALA A 1 10.35 -19.46 15.56
C ALA A 1 10.02 -18.42 14.51
N VAL A 2 10.67 -18.46 13.33
CA VAL A 2 10.19 -17.71 12.18
C VAL A 2 8.86 -18.36 11.82
N VAL A 3 7.75 -17.67 12.11
CA VAL A 3 6.44 -18.11 11.63
C VAL A 3 6.47 -17.83 10.15
N ASP A 4 6.57 -18.88 9.34
CA ASP A 4 6.39 -18.74 7.90
C ASP A 4 4.99 -18.14 7.68
N PRO A 5 4.87 -17.08 6.87
CA PRO A 5 3.59 -16.48 6.62
C PRO A 5 2.65 -17.54 6.07
N THR A 6 1.47 -17.65 6.68
CA THR A 6 0.39 -18.46 6.11
C THR A 6 0.12 -17.93 4.69
N PRO A 7 0.08 -18.81 3.67
CA PRO A 7 -0.19 -18.37 2.31
C PRO A 7 -1.48 -17.55 2.25
N LEU A 8 -1.45 -16.45 1.48
CA LEU A 8 -2.65 -15.66 1.23
C LEU A 8 -3.74 -16.56 0.61
N PRO A 9 -5.03 -16.33 0.92
CA PRO A 9 -6.09 -17.07 0.26
C PRO A 9 -6.05 -16.83 -1.27
N SER A 10 -6.55 -17.78 -2.06
CA SER A 10 -6.34 -17.81 -3.51
C SER A 10 -6.81 -16.55 -4.24
N ARG A 11 -7.82 -15.85 -3.72
CA ARG A 11 -8.33 -14.61 -4.30
C ARG A 11 -7.31 -13.48 -4.15
N GLU A 12 -6.79 -13.29 -2.94
CA GLU A 12 -5.79 -12.27 -2.61
C GLU A 12 -4.49 -12.55 -3.37
N ALA A 13 -4.06 -13.81 -3.43
CA ALA A 13 -2.89 -14.22 -4.23
C ALA A 13 -3.07 -13.86 -5.72
N ALA A 14 -4.26 -14.09 -6.30
CA ALA A 14 -4.54 -13.73 -7.69
C ALA A 14 -4.53 -12.21 -7.94
N GLN A 15 -4.91 -11.39 -6.95
CA GLN A 15 -4.83 -9.94 -7.05
C GLN A 15 -3.37 -9.47 -7.15
N TRP A 16 -2.49 -10.01 -6.31
CA TRP A 16 -1.05 -9.71 -6.34
C TRP A 16 -0.39 -10.21 -7.62
N GLN A 17 -0.67 -11.44 -8.04
CA GLN A 17 -0.16 -11.97 -9.31
C GLN A 17 -0.55 -11.07 -10.50
N GLY A 18 -1.76 -10.52 -10.51
CA GLY A 18 -2.19 -9.58 -11.55
C GLY A 18 -1.38 -8.29 -11.56
N LEU A 19 -1.03 -7.76 -10.38
CA LEU A 19 -0.18 -6.58 -10.23
C LEU A 19 1.27 -6.86 -10.65
N GLU A 20 1.81 -8.03 -10.30
CA GLU A 20 3.14 -8.48 -10.71
C GLU A 20 3.24 -8.58 -12.24
N VAL A 21 2.31 -9.27 -12.89
CA VAL A 21 2.27 -9.36 -14.35
C VAL A 21 2.16 -7.99 -15.01
N GLN A 22 1.38 -7.07 -14.42
CA GLN A 22 1.29 -5.71 -14.94
C GLN A 22 2.61 -4.94 -14.74
N LEU A 23 3.27 -5.08 -13.60
CA LEU A 23 4.56 -4.48 -13.31
C LEU A 23 5.66 -5.00 -14.26
N GLU A 24 5.69 -6.30 -14.54
CA GLU A 24 6.61 -6.92 -15.50
C GLU A 24 6.40 -6.40 -16.94
N SER A 25 5.18 -5.97 -17.27
CA SER A 25 4.86 -5.37 -18.57
C SER A 25 5.28 -3.89 -18.70
N VAL A 26 5.89 -3.30 -17.67
CA VAL A 26 6.34 -1.91 -17.69
C VAL A 26 7.58 -1.76 -18.56
N THR A 27 7.48 -0.87 -19.55
CA THR A 27 8.56 -0.44 -20.43
C THR A 27 8.64 1.09 -20.42
N PRO A 28 9.72 1.71 -20.93
CA PRO A 28 9.79 3.17 -21.07
C PRO A 28 8.68 3.80 -21.91
N THR A 29 8.01 2.99 -22.76
CA THR A 29 6.90 3.43 -23.62
C THR A 29 5.52 3.10 -23.06
N THR A 30 5.46 2.43 -21.91
CA THR A 30 4.20 2.00 -21.31
C THR A 30 3.41 3.22 -20.83
N PHE A 31 2.19 3.36 -21.32
CA PHE A 31 1.26 4.40 -20.88
C PHE A 31 0.25 3.82 -19.89
N PHE A 32 0.43 4.13 -18.61
CA PHE A 32 -0.54 3.85 -17.55
C PHE A 32 -1.21 5.12 -17.08
N VAL A 33 -2.53 5.07 -16.93
CA VAL A 33 -3.33 6.17 -16.42
C VAL A 33 -3.27 6.12 -14.90
N ALA A 34 -2.74 7.18 -14.29
CA ALA A 34 -2.73 7.32 -12.84
C ALA A 34 -4.16 7.48 -12.29
N ASN A 35 -4.37 7.06 -11.05
CA ASN A 35 -5.60 7.29 -10.29
C ASN A 35 -5.30 8.28 -9.15
N GLY A 36 -6.24 9.17 -8.83
CA GLY A 36 -6.15 10.02 -7.64
C GLY A 36 -4.90 10.90 -7.61
N VAL A 37 -4.39 11.16 -6.40
CA VAL A 37 -3.17 11.96 -6.15
C VAL A 37 -1.92 11.39 -6.79
N ALA A 38 -1.90 10.10 -7.15
CA ALA A 38 -0.79 9.56 -7.92
C ALA A 38 -0.64 10.25 -9.30
N ALA A 39 -1.66 10.92 -9.84
CA ALA A 39 -1.49 11.69 -11.08
C ALA A 39 -0.48 12.86 -10.95
N ASP A 40 -0.25 13.36 -9.73
CA ASP A 40 0.61 14.51 -9.47
C ASP A 40 2.11 14.12 -9.35
N HIS A 41 2.43 12.84 -9.48
CA HIS A 41 3.79 12.31 -9.33
C HIS A 41 4.36 11.75 -10.64
N PRO A 42 5.69 11.92 -10.89
CA PRO A 42 6.35 11.39 -12.07
C PRO A 42 6.16 9.88 -12.22
N PHE A 43 5.96 9.41 -13.46
CA PHE A 43 5.76 7.98 -13.74
C PHE A 43 6.86 7.09 -13.11
N SER A 44 8.13 7.43 -13.27
CA SER A 44 9.25 6.67 -12.70
C SER A 44 9.20 6.55 -11.17
N ALA A 45 8.82 7.63 -10.48
CA ALA A 45 8.69 7.65 -9.02
C ALA A 45 7.56 6.71 -8.57
N ARG A 46 6.44 6.71 -9.28
CA ARG A 46 5.29 5.85 -8.97
C ARG A 46 5.60 4.37 -9.23
N ILE A 47 6.27 4.07 -10.34
CA ILE A 47 6.68 2.70 -10.67
C ILE A 47 7.69 2.17 -9.66
N GLU A 48 8.66 2.96 -9.21
CA GLU A 48 9.57 2.55 -8.15
C GLU A 48 8.82 2.22 -6.85
N ALA A 49 7.92 3.11 -6.41
CA ALA A 49 7.09 2.89 -5.23
C ALA A 49 6.19 1.65 -5.36
N ALA A 50 5.56 1.45 -6.53
CA ALA A 50 4.75 0.27 -6.85
C ALA A 50 5.60 -1.01 -6.81
N HIS A 51 6.81 -0.99 -7.39
CA HIS A 51 7.72 -2.12 -7.38
C HIS A 51 8.12 -2.52 -5.95
N LYS A 52 8.30 -1.54 -5.05
CA LYS A 52 8.64 -1.80 -3.65
C LYS A 52 7.52 -2.48 -2.88
N ILE A 53 6.29 -2.01 -3.03
CA ILE A 53 5.15 -2.60 -2.32
C ILE A 53 4.78 -3.96 -2.92
N ILE A 54 4.74 -4.09 -4.25
CA ILE A 54 4.41 -5.36 -4.94
C ILE A 54 5.46 -6.43 -4.62
N GLY A 55 6.76 -6.12 -4.78
CA GLY A 55 7.82 -7.09 -4.55
C GLY A 55 8.07 -7.47 -3.08
N ASN A 56 7.40 -6.81 -2.13
CA ASN A 56 7.58 -7.05 -0.69
C ASN A 56 6.24 -7.21 0.06
N HIS A 57 5.13 -7.37 -0.66
CA HIS A 57 3.78 -7.26 -0.10
C HIS A 57 3.54 -8.25 1.04
N GLU A 58 4.01 -9.49 0.94
CA GLU A 58 3.86 -10.51 1.99
C GLU A 58 4.52 -10.07 3.32
N LYS A 59 5.71 -9.49 3.25
CA LYS A 59 6.44 -9.02 4.44
C LYS A 59 5.80 -7.76 5.03
N VAL A 60 5.34 -6.85 4.17
CA VAL A 60 4.63 -5.64 4.60
C VAL A 60 3.32 -6.02 5.28
N HIS A 61 2.54 -6.90 4.65
CA HIS A 61 1.29 -7.41 5.20
C HIS A 61 1.55 -8.06 6.56
N LEU A 62 2.48 -9.01 6.66
CA LEU A 62 2.84 -9.66 7.93
C LEU A 62 3.30 -8.66 9.01
N ASP A 63 4.07 -7.65 8.65
CA ASP A 63 4.53 -6.63 9.59
C ASP A 63 3.37 -5.76 10.11
N MET A 64 2.31 -5.56 9.34
CA MET A 64 1.16 -4.76 9.76
C MET A 64 0.30 -5.44 10.84
N TYR A 65 0.21 -6.77 10.88
CA TYR A 65 -0.73 -7.47 11.79
C TYR A 65 -0.09 -8.45 12.77
N ARG A 66 1.23 -8.72 12.67
CA ARG A 66 1.91 -9.60 13.63
C ARG A 66 1.68 -9.09 15.07
N PRO A 67 1.35 -9.96 16.05
CA PRO A 67 1.16 -9.52 17.43
C PRO A 67 2.38 -8.77 18.01
N GLY A 68 2.11 -7.80 18.89
CA GLY A 68 3.13 -6.99 19.56
C GLY A 68 3.57 -5.77 18.75
N LEU A 69 4.41 -4.93 19.37
CA LEU A 69 4.93 -3.71 18.74
C LEU A 69 6.05 -4.03 17.74
N PRO A 70 6.26 -3.21 16.69
CA PRO A 70 7.46 -3.30 15.86
C PRO A 70 8.71 -3.09 16.72
N PRO A 71 9.65 -4.06 16.80
CA PRO A 71 10.75 -4.01 17.77
C PRO A 71 11.63 -2.77 17.70
N THR A 72 11.74 -2.18 16.50
CA THR A 72 12.63 -1.06 16.19
C THR A 72 11.90 0.29 16.10
N GLN A 73 10.57 0.26 16.07
CA GLN A 73 9.69 1.44 15.99
C GLN A 73 8.48 1.20 16.91
N PRO A 74 8.71 1.14 18.24
CA PRO A 74 7.71 0.73 19.21
C PRO A 74 6.54 1.71 19.35
N GLU A 75 6.67 2.93 18.82
CA GLU A 75 5.61 3.93 18.74
C GLU A 75 4.52 3.59 17.73
N LEU A 76 4.79 2.67 16.80
CA LEU A 76 3.83 2.29 15.75
C LEU A 76 2.85 1.23 16.25
N MET A 77 1.56 1.47 16.00
CA MET A 77 0.48 0.56 16.34
C MET A 77 0.10 -0.29 15.14
N ARG A 78 0.20 -1.61 15.29
CA ARG A 78 -0.17 -2.58 14.26
C ARG A 78 -1.69 -2.73 14.13
N VAL A 79 -2.14 -3.11 12.95
CA VAL A 79 -3.54 -3.29 12.56
C VAL A 79 -3.93 -4.77 12.72
N THR A 80 -3.99 -5.25 13.96
CA THR A 80 -4.23 -6.67 14.28
C THR A 80 -5.68 -7.10 14.02
N GLY A 81 -5.90 -8.31 13.48
CA GLY A 81 -7.23 -8.92 13.34
C GLY A 81 -8.08 -8.39 12.19
N GLN A 82 -7.51 -7.58 11.30
CA GLN A 82 -8.16 -7.04 10.10
C GLN A 82 -7.34 -7.34 8.83
N GLU A 83 -6.72 -8.54 8.78
CA GLU A 83 -5.73 -8.92 7.77
C GLU A 83 -6.26 -8.79 6.35
N ARG A 84 -7.52 -9.19 6.12
CA ARG A 84 -8.15 -9.12 4.80
C ARG A 84 -8.35 -7.66 4.34
N VAL A 85 -8.76 -6.79 5.25
CA VAL A 85 -8.99 -5.36 4.97
C VAL A 85 -7.66 -4.65 4.71
N ALA A 86 -6.63 -4.98 5.49
CA ALA A 86 -5.27 -4.49 5.28
C ALA A 86 -4.68 -4.96 3.93
N ASN A 87 -4.95 -6.20 3.52
CA ASN A 87 -4.54 -6.67 2.19
C ASN A 87 -5.23 -5.87 1.07
N ALA A 88 -6.54 -5.63 1.17
CA ALA A 88 -7.26 -4.82 0.19
C ALA A 88 -6.68 -3.39 0.09
N PHE A 89 -6.35 -2.78 1.23
CA PHE A 89 -5.66 -1.50 1.30
C PHE A 89 -4.29 -1.53 0.58
N LEU A 90 -3.46 -2.56 0.81
CA LEU A 90 -2.15 -2.71 0.17
C LEU A 90 -2.27 -2.91 -1.35
N VAL A 91 -3.20 -3.76 -1.79
CA VAL A 91 -3.47 -4.02 -3.21
C VAL A 91 -3.90 -2.74 -3.92
N GLU A 92 -4.80 -1.97 -3.31
CA GLU A 92 -5.28 -0.72 -3.89
C GLU A 92 -4.20 0.37 -3.89
N THR A 93 -3.37 0.46 -2.85
CA THR A 93 -2.19 1.34 -2.81
C THR A 93 -1.25 1.02 -3.98
N ALA A 94 -0.93 -0.26 -4.19
CA ALA A 94 -0.11 -0.72 -5.31
C ALA A 94 -0.76 -0.40 -6.66
N ARG A 95 -2.07 -0.59 -6.80
CA ARG A 95 -2.84 -0.30 -8.01
C ARG A 95 -2.85 1.20 -8.35
N ARG A 96 -2.98 2.09 -7.37
CA ARG A 96 -2.94 3.55 -7.57
C ARG A 96 -1.55 4.03 -8.00
N LEU A 97 -0.50 3.52 -7.36
CA LEU A 97 0.88 3.81 -7.74
C LEU A 97 1.20 3.32 -9.16
N LEU A 98 0.95 2.03 -9.43
CA LEU A 98 1.19 1.42 -10.74
C LEU A 98 0.35 2.10 -11.83
N GLY A 99 -0.87 2.52 -11.50
CA GLY A 99 -1.84 3.03 -12.46
C GLY A 99 -2.55 1.90 -13.21
N ARG A 100 -3.52 2.29 -14.04
CA ARG A 100 -4.33 1.35 -14.82
C ARG A 100 -3.97 1.39 -16.30
N ARG A 101 -4.14 0.27 -16.99
CA ARG A 101 -4.13 0.25 -18.45
C ARG A 101 -5.22 1.18 -18.99
N PRO A 102 -5.01 1.93 -20.10
CA PRO A 102 -5.98 2.91 -20.59
C PRO A 102 -7.37 2.32 -20.91
N SER A 103 -7.40 1.06 -21.37
CA SER A 103 -8.65 0.33 -21.66
C SER A 103 -9.32 -0.29 -20.41
N SER A 104 -8.67 -0.22 -19.25
CA SER A 104 -9.21 -0.80 -18.02
C SER A 104 -10.40 0.01 -17.51
N LYS A 105 -11.51 -0.70 -17.27
CA LYS A 105 -12.70 -0.16 -16.60
C LYS A 105 -12.74 -0.51 -15.11
N ALA A 106 -11.65 -1.04 -14.56
CA ALA A 106 -11.57 -1.38 -13.15
C ALA A 106 -11.77 -0.12 -12.30
N LYS A 107 -12.74 -0.18 -11.40
CA LYS A 107 -12.99 0.89 -10.43
C LYS A 107 -11.97 0.78 -9.28
N PRO A 108 -11.53 1.91 -8.71
CA PRO A 108 -10.77 1.91 -7.47
C PRO A 108 -11.52 1.14 -6.39
N GLU A 109 -10.80 0.34 -5.63
CA GLU A 109 -11.33 -0.30 -4.44
C GLU A 109 -11.52 0.74 -3.33
N ARG A 110 -12.54 0.55 -2.51
CA ARG A 110 -12.92 1.46 -1.42
C ARG A 110 -13.37 0.65 -0.20
N PRO A 111 -13.23 1.17 1.02
CA PRO A 111 -13.75 0.49 2.21
C PRO A 111 -15.28 0.36 2.12
N ALA A 112 -15.80 -0.81 2.47
CA ALA A 112 -17.23 -1.11 2.34
C ALA A 112 -18.08 -0.47 3.45
N ASN A 113 -17.47 -0.17 4.60
CA ASN A 113 -18.15 0.39 5.77
C ASN A 113 -17.17 1.24 6.62
N ILE A 114 -17.70 1.88 7.65
CA ILE A 114 -16.94 2.81 8.51
C ILE A 114 -15.80 2.10 9.26
N HIS A 115 -15.98 0.82 9.65
CA HIS A 115 -14.92 0.07 10.33
C HIS A 115 -13.76 -0.26 9.37
N GLU A 116 -14.06 -0.62 8.12
CA GLU A 116 -13.04 -0.80 7.10
C GLU A 116 -12.32 0.51 6.78
N ALA A 117 -13.04 1.64 6.72
CA ALA A 117 -12.44 2.96 6.51
C ALA A 117 -11.49 3.35 7.65
N ALA A 118 -11.88 3.10 8.91
CA ALA A 118 -11.00 3.28 10.07
C ALA A 118 -9.74 2.39 9.96
N THR A 119 -9.91 1.13 9.52
CA THR A 119 -8.79 0.21 9.30
C THR A 119 -7.84 0.71 8.21
N TRP A 120 -8.36 1.30 7.13
CA TRP A 120 -7.56 1.91 6.07
C TRP A 120 -6.77 3.13 6.58
N ALA A 121 -7.39 3.96 7.43
CA ALA A 121 -6.70 5.08 8.08
C ALA A 121 -5.57 4.61 9.00
N ASP A 122 -5.82 3.59 9.83
CA ASP A 122 -4.79 3.01 10.71
C ASP A 122 -3.65 2.38 9.90
N ALA A 123 -3.98 1.66 8.82
CA ALA A 123 -3.01 1.09 7.89
C ALA A 123 -2.14 2.15 7.20
N ALA A 124 -2.75 3.25 6.76
CA ALA A 124 -2.05 4.38 6.16
C ALA A 124 -1.10 5.05 7.15
N ALA A 125 -1.55 5.29 8.38
CA ALA A 125 -0.72 5.87 9.44
C ALA A 125 0.46 4.95 9.79
N TYR A 126 0.21 3.64 9.95
CA TYR A 126 1.24 2.65 10.22
C TYR A 126 2.32 2.64 9.14
N LEU A 127 1.94 2.47 7.86
CA LEU A 127 2.91 2.41 6.77
C LEU A 127 3.65 3.74 6.58
N THR A 128 2.96 4.88 6.74
CA THR A 128 3.61 6.19 6.64
C THR A 128 4.72 6.36 7.68
N GLY A 129 4.47 5.93 8.93
CA GLY A 129 5.47 5.94 9.99
C GLY A 129 6.57 4.88 9.81
N ARG A 130 6.28 3.78 9.11
CA ARG A 130 7.22 2.69 8.87
C ARG A 130 8.25 3.00 7.78
N LEU A 131 7.94 3.92 6.87
CA LEU A 131 8.82 4.29 5.75
C LEU A 131 10.05 5.06 6.23
N HIS A 132 11.23 4.59 5.86
CA HIS A 132 12.47 5.36 5.96
C HIS A 132 12.87 5.88 4.58
N LEU A 133 12.61 7.16 4.32
CA LEU A 133 12.82 7.83 3.03
C LEU A 133 14.09 8.66 2.99
N ILE A 134 14.65 9.02 4.14
CA ILE A 134 15.93 9.74 4.22
C ILE A 134 16.97 8.96 5.06
N PRO A 135 18.28 9.10 4.77
CA PRO A 135 19.32 8.41 5.54
C PRO A 135 19.29 8.72 7.05
N GLY A 136 18.85 9.93 7.43
CA GLY A 136 18.71 10.30 8.84
C GLY A 136 17.65 9.48 9.58
N GLU A 137 16.56 9.06 8.91
CA GLU A 137 15.55 8.18 9.52
C GLU A 137 16.16 6.80 9.79
N THR A 138 16.83 6.18 8.80
CA THR A 138 17.46 4.85 8.99
C THR A 138 18.56 4.85 10.05
N GLN A 139 19.36 5.92 10.13
CA GLN A 139 20.43 6.06 11.14
C GLN A 139 19.92 6.18 12.57
N ASN A 140 18.74 6.76 12.76
CA ASN A 140 18.16 6.98 14.08
C ASN A 140 17.26 5.83 14.54
N THR A 141 16.96 4.86 13.66
CA THR A 141 16.21 3.66 14.04
C THR A 141 17.17 2.56 14.51
N PRO A 142 17.01 2.04 15.75
CA PRO A 142 17.86 0.97 16.26
C PRO A 142 17.92 -0.24 15.33
N GLY A 143 19.13 -0.67 14.98
CA GLY A 143 19.37 -1.83 14.10
C GLY A 143 19.28 -1.53 12.60
N PHE A 144 19.08 -0.28 12.21
CA PHE A 144 18.99 0.16 10.81
C PHE A 144 20.09 1.13 10.38
N GLU A 145 21.13 1.31 11.18
CA GLU A 145 22.15 2.35 11.03
C GLU A 145 22.90 2.28 9.69
N ARG A 146 22.94 1.09 9.07
CA ARG A 146 23.57 0.83 7.76
C ARG A 146 22.58 0.58 6.64
N ARG A 147 21.27 0.66 6.91
CA ARG A 147 20.24 0.41 5.89
C ARG A 147 20.10 1.64 4.99
N LYS A 148 19.98 1.39 3.68
CA LYS A 148 19.61 2.41 2.71
C LYS A 148 18.14 2.80 2.92
N PRO A 149 17.74 4.04 2.56
CA PRO A 149 16.34 4.39 2.44
C PRO A 149 15.57 3.38 1.60
N ASP A 150 14.29 3.23 1.89
CA ASP A 150 13.43 2.22 1.27
C ASP A 150 13.29 2.42 -0.25
N MET A 151 13.31 3.68 -0.68
CA MET A 151 13.15 4.12 -2.06
C MET A 151 13.73 5.53 -2.24
N SER A 152 13.75 6.05 -3.47
CA SER A 152 14.13 7.42 -3.77
C SER A 152 13.19 8.44 -3.09
N PRO A 153 13.64 9.69 -2.85
CA PRO A 153 12.77 10.73 -2.27
C PRO A 153 11.49 10.98 -3.08
N ALA A 154 11.58 10.95 -4.42
CA ALA A 154 10.42 11.15 -5.29
C ALA A 154 9.42 9.98 -5.19
N ALA A 155 9.91 8.74 -5.15
CA ALA A 155 9.07 7.57 -4.93
C ALA A 155 8.43 7.58 -3.54
N GLY A 156 9.19 8.00 -2.52
CA GLY A 156 8.71 8.18 -1.16
C GLY A 156 7.60 9.22 -1.05
N ALA A 157 7.73 10.35 -1.75
CA ALA A 157 6.69 11.37 -1.84
C ALA A 157 5.42 10.82 -2.49
N ALA A 158 5.55 10.06 -3.60
CA ALA A 158 4.41 9.42 -4.25
C ALA A 158 3.72 8.39 -3.35
N MET A 159 4.50 7.55 -2.65
CA MET A 159 3.98 6.58 -1.69
C MET A 159 3.21 7.29 -0.56
N ARG A 160 3.80 8.31 0.09
CA ARG A 160 3.14 9.04 1.17
C ARG A 160 1.87 9.75 0.72
N ALA A 161 1.86 10.36 -0.46
CA ALA A 161 0.67 11.00 -0.99
C ALA A 161 -0.47 10.00 -1.20
N VAL A 162 -0.19 8.84 -1.82
CA VAL A 162 -1.20 7.79 -2.01
C VAL A 162 -1.67 7.22 -0.68
N LEU A 163 -0.78 6.98 0.29
CA LEU A 163 -1.17 6.52 1.62
C LEU A 163 -2.09 7.54 2.33
N ALA A 164 -1.79 8.83 2.21
CA ALA A 164 -2.62 9.90 2.78
C ALA A 164 -4.02 9.92 2.14
N GLU A 165 -4.10 9.89 0.80
CA GLU A 165 -5.39 9.80 0.08
C GLU A 165 -6.19 8.55 0.50
N MET A 166 -5.52 7.40 0.60
CA MET A 166 -6.13 6.14 1.00
C MET A 166 -6.64 6.15 2.45
N GLY A 167 -5.95 6.86 3.35
CA GLY A 167 -6.36 7.02 4.75
C GLY A 167 -7.57 7.94 4.92
N GLU A 168 -7.90 8.76 3.92
CA GLU A 168 -9.07 9.63 3.89
C GLU A 168 -10.27 9.00 3.15
N GLU A 169 -10.10 7.81 2.55
CA GLU A 169 -11.18 7.12 1.83
C GLU A 169 -12.33 6.81 2.77
N ARG A 170 -13.52 7.29 2.37
CA ARG A 170 -14.75 7.06 3.13
C ARG A 170 -15.41 5.78 2.69
N ALA A 171 -16.22 5.22 3.59
CA ALA A 171 -17.09 4.10 3.27
C ALA A 171 -17.91 4.41 2.02
N PHE A 172 -18.02 3.43 1.13
CA PHE A 172 -18.96 3.55 0.02
C PHE A 172 -20.39 3.56 0.58
N GLU A 173 -21.01 4.73 0.66
CA GLU A 173 -22.45 4.82 0.86
C GLU A 173 -23.12 4.32 -0.42
N ALA A 174 -23.62 3.08 -0.38
CA ALA A 174 -24.59 2.66 -1.38
C ALA A 174 -25.74 3.66 -1.30
N VAL A 175 -25.97 4.41 -2.39
CA VAL A 175 -27.17 5.22 -2.56
C VAL A 175 -28.35 4.28 -2.31
N VAL A 176 -28.95 4.38 -1.11
CA VAL A 176 -30.24 3.76 -0.83
C VAL A 176 -31.21 4.62 -1.60
N ASP A 177 -31.56 4.16 -2.79
CA ASP A 177 -32.58 4.79 -3.61
C ASP A 177 -33.87 4.86 -2.76
N PRO A 178 -34.41 6.05 -2.44
CA PRO A 178 -35.69 6.11 -1.77
C PRO A 178 -36.75 5.62 -2.76
N THR A 179 -37.18 4.37 -2.60
CA THR A 179 -38.25 3.75 -3.37
C THR A 179 -39.48 4.69 -3.41
N PRO A 180 -40.15 4.84 -4.57
CA PRO A 180 -41.15 5.89 -4.82
C PRO A 180 -42.39 5.83 -3.93
#